data_AF-A0A418YPJ6-F1
#
_entry.id   AF-A0A418YPJ6-F1
#
_cell.length_a   1.000
_cell.length_b   1.000
_cell.length_c   1.000
_cell.angle_alpha   90.00
_cell.angle_beta   90.00
_cell.angle_gamma   90.00
#
_symmetry.space_group_name_H-M   'P 1'
#
loop_
_entity.id
_entity.type
_entity.pdbx_description
1 polymer ?
#
loop_
_entity_poly.entity_id
_entity_poly.type
_entity_poly.pdbx_seq_one_letter_code
_entity_poly.pdbx_strand_id
1 'polypeptide(L)'
;MSPRSRRWIRIALAGPGAVIVALVMMAGMALWLPGGAAGIDNLVLPLILVPLIWAGLFFHACLDRRLGRVAIIAGGLLAIHGGLIAQKFGATQPAATESHR
;
A
#
# COMPACT_ATOMS: atom_id res chain seq x y z
N MET A 1 -14.37 3.88 22.33
CA MET A 1 -13.02 4.48 22.21
C MET A 1 -13.01 5.82 22.91
N SER A 2 -11.98 6.13 23.69
CA SER A 2 -11.84 7.45 24.31
C SER A 2 -11.55 8.54 23.26
N PRO A 3 -11.91 9.81 23.50
CA PRO A 3 -11.61 10.92 22.57
C PRO A 3 -10.11 11.04 22.25
N ARG A 4 -9.25 10.78 23.24
CA ARG A 4 -7.79 10.77 23.09
C ARG A 4 -7.30 9.66 22.15
N SER A 5 -7.83 8.44 22.32
CA SER A 5 -7.52 7.30 21.43
C SER A 5 -7.95 7.60 19.99
N ARG A 6 -9.14 8.16 19.80
CA ARG A 6 -9.66 8.55 18.49
C ARG A 6 -8.76 9.56 17.78
N ARG A 7 -8.24 10.55 18.51
CA ARG A 7 -7.30 11.56 17.98
C ARG A 7 -5.99 10.92 17.51
N TRP A 8 -5.39 10.05 18.32
CA TRP A 8 -4.14 9.37 17.95
C TRP A 8 -4.29 8.46 16.74
N ILE A 9 -5.39 7.71 16.66
CA ILE A 9 -5.67 6.87 15.48
C ILE A 9 -5.80 7.72 14.22
N ARG A 10 -6.45 8.88 14.31
CA ARG A 10 -6.52 9.81 13.17
C ARG A 10 -5.15 10.33 12.76
N ILE A 11 -4.30 10.72 13.72
CA ILE A 11 -2.94 11.19 13.43
C ILE A 11 -2.13 10.08 12.76
N ALA A 12 -2.21 8.85 13.26
CA ALA A 12 -1.51 7.70 12.70
C ALA A 12 -1.99 7.39 11.26
N LEU A 13 -3.31 7.35 11.03
CA LEU A 13 -3.88 7.06 9.71
C LEU A 13 -3.63 8.18 8.70
N ALA A 14 -3.73 9.45 9.11
CA ALA A 14 -3.52 10.59 8.21
C ALA A 14 -2.04 10.82 7.90
N GLY A 15 -1.15 10.65 8.87
CA GLY A 15 0.28 10.89 8.69
C GLY A 15 1.01 9.66 8.14
N PRO A 16 1.77 8.93 8.98
CA PRO A 16 2.64 7.84 8.52
C PRO A 16 1.86 6.69 7.87
N GLY A 17 0.64 6.39 8.35
CA GLY A 17 -0.20 5.32 7.80
C GLY A 17 -0.55 5.55 6.33
N ALA A 18 -1.03 6.75 5.98
CA ALA A 18 -1.36 7.09 4.59
C ALA A 18 -0.14 6.98 3.66
N VAL A 19 1.04 7.41 4.12
CA VAL A 19 2.29 7.31 3.35
C VAL A 19 2.65 5.85 3.10
N ILE A 20 2.64 5.02 4.14
CA ILE A 20 2.96 3.59 4.03
C ILE A 20 2.00 2.90 3.04
N VAL A 21 0.70 3.15 3.17
CA VAL A 21 -0.30 2.56 2.27
C VAL A 21 -0.08 3.01 0.82
N ALA A 22 0.20 4.30 0.59
CA ALA A 22 0.47 4.81 -0.75
C ALA A 22 1.72 4.17 -1.39
N LEU A 23 2.80 3.98 -0.61
CA LEU A 23 4.01 3.32 -1.09
C LEU A 23 3.80 1.84 -1.39
N VAL A 24 3.05 1.12 -0.54
CA VAL A 24 2.70 -0.29 -0.78
C VAL A 24 1.80 -0.41 -2.02
N MET A 25 0.87 0.53 -2.21
CA MET A 25 0.08 0.58 -3.44
C MET A 25 0.96 0.81 -4.67
N MET A 26 1.89 1.76 -4.64
CA MET A 26 2.84 1.97 -5.75
C MET A 26 3.58 0.69 -6.11
N ALA A 27 4.16 0.03 -5.11
CA ALA A 27 4.92 -1.21 -5.29
C ALA A 27 4.04 -2.36 -5.83
N GLY A 28 2.81 -2.50 -5.32
CA GLY A 28 1.89 -3.53 -5.78
C GLY A 28 1.34 -3.26 -7.18
N MET A 29 1.10 -1.98 -7.53
CA MET A 29 0.64 -1.57 -8.85
C MET A 29 1.65 -1.92 -9.95
N ALA A 30 2.95 -1.76 -9.68
CA ALA A 30 4.00 -2.15 -10.61
C ALA A 30 3.96 -3.64 -10.99
N LEU A 31 3.33 -4.51 -10.18
CA LEU A 31 3.29 -5.95 -10.46
C LEU A 31 2.22 -6.35 -11.48
N TRP A 32 1.13 -5.59 -11.61
CA TRP A 32 0.01 -5.92 -12.49
C TRP A 32 -0.20 -4.92 -13.62
N LEU A 33 0.43 -3.74 -13.55
CA LEU A 33 0.45 -2.83 -14.69
C LEU A 33 1.27 -3.41 -15.85
N PRO A 34 0.77 -3.30 -17.10
CA PRO A 34 1.52 -3.71 -18.26
C PRO A 34 2.78 -2.83 -18.41
N GLY A 35 3.90 -3.44 -18.76
CA GLY A 35 5.11 -2.70 -19.11
C GLY A 35 4.86 -1.84 -20.36
N GLY A 36 5.46 -0.65 -20.39
CA GLY A 36 5.49 0.18 -21.60
C GLY A 36 6.31 -0.46 -22.72
N ALA A 37 6.33 0.17 -23.91
CA ALA A 37 6.99 -0.34 -25.10
C ALA A 37 8.50 -0.65 -24.91
N ALA A 38 9.16 -0.05 -23.92
CA ALA A 38 10.54 -0.31 -23.55
C ALA A 38 10.73 -1.55 -22.63
N GLY A 39 9.67 -2.23 -22.23
CA GLY A 39 9.71 -3.45 -21.40
C GLY A 39 10.00 -3.21 -19.90
N ILE A 40 10.15 -1.95 -19.46
CA ILE A 40 10.55 -1.58 -18.08
C ILE A 40 9.60 -0.54 -17.45
N ASP A 41 8.73 0.11 -18.23
CA ASP A 41 8.00 1.33 -17.78
C ASP A 41 6.68 1.07 -17.05
N ASN A 42 6.64 0.11 -16.10
CA ASN A 42 5.47 -0.13 -15.25
C ASN A 42 5.51 0.65 -13.91
N LEU A 43 6.48 1.56 -13.72
CA LEU A 43 6.65 2.34 -12.49
C LEU A 43 6.18 3.81 -12.60
N VAL A 44 6.21 4.41 -13.79
CA VAL A 44 5.93 5.85 -13.98
C VAL A 44 4.52 6.22 -13.52
N LEU A 45 3.50 5.47 -13.96
CA LEU A 45 2.12 5.74 -13.54
C LEU A 45 1.95 5.58 -12.01
N PRO A 46 2.36 4.45 -11.38
CA PRO A 46 2.34 4.32 -9.93
C PRO A 46 3.03 5.47 -9.20
N LEU A 47 4.19 5.91 -9.67
CA LEU A 47 4.97 6.98 -9.06
C LEU A 47 4.23 8.33 -9.09
N ILE A 48 3.61 8.67 -10.22
CA ILE A 48 2.76 9.87 -10.35
C ILE A 48 1.53 9.77 -9.45
N LEU A 49 0.97 8.57 -9.28
CA LEU A 49 -0.20 8.34 -8.45
C LEU A 49 0.09 8.38 -6.95
N VAL A 50 1.33 8.15 -6.48
CA VAL A 50 1.68 8.19 -5.05
C VAL A 50 1.17 9.45 -4.34
N PRO A 51 1.49 10.69 -4.78
CA PRO A 51 1.01 11.89 -4.11
C PRO A 51 -0.52 12.01 -4.11
N LEU A 52 -1.19 11.55 -5.18
CA LEU A 52 -2.65 11.56 -5.29
C LEU A 52 -3.30 10.56 -4.32
N ILE A 53 -2.77 9.33 -4.25
CA ILE A 53 -3.22 8.29 -3.34
C ILE A 53 -2.99 8.73 -1.89
N TRP A 54 -1.79 9.22 -1.59
CA TRP A 54 -1.47 9.75 -0.26
C TRP A 54 -2.42 10.89 0.13
N ALA A 55 -2.62 11.88 -0.74
CA ALA A 55 -3.50 13.01 -0.46
C ALA A 55 -4.94 12.53 -0.24
N GLY A 56 -5.43 11.63 -1.09
CA GLY A 56 -6.75 11.01 -0.95
C GLY A 56 -6.93 10.32 0.40
N LEU A 57 -5.95 9.52 0.83
CA LEU A 57 -5.97 8.83 2.12
C LEU A 57 -5.85 9.80 3.30
N PHE A 58 -4.99 10.82 3.19
CA PHE A 58 -4.83 11.88 4.18
C PHE A 58 -6.15 12.64 4.39
N PHE A 59 -6.77 13.13 3.31
CA PHE A 59 -8.04 13.84 3.39
C PHE A 59 -9.16 12.94 3.87
N HIS A 60 -9.22 11.69 3.44
CA HIS A 60 -10.18 10.72 3.93
C HIS A 60 -10.06 10.50 5.45
N ALA A 61 -8.83 10.38 5.98
CA ALA A 61 -8.61 10.26 7.43
C ALA A 61 -8.97 11.53 8.22
N CYS A 62 -8.74 12.71 7.63
CA CYS A 62 -9.03 14.00 8.25
C CYS A 62 -10.54 14.33 8.27
N LEU A 63 -11.23 14.09 7.15
CA LEU A 63 -12.59 14.53 6.91
C LEU A 63 -13.65 13.50 7.32
N ASP A 64 -13.33 12.20 7.31
CA ASP A 64 -14.33 11.17 7.64
C ASP A 64 -14.65 11.15 9.15
N ARG A 65 -15.96 11.15 9.46
CA ARG A 65 -16.51 11.04 10.82
C ARG A 65 -16.33 9.63 11.39
N ARG A 66 -16.27 8.60 10.56
CA ARG A 66 -16.20 7.18 10.95
C ARG A 66 -14.80 6.63 10.68
N LEU A 67 -13.90 6.75 11.67
CA LEU A 67 -12.52 6.24 11.56
C LEU A 67 -12.42 4.74 11.23
N GLY A 68 -13.44 3.95 11.58
CA GLY A 68 -13.50 2.54 11.19
C GLY A 68 -13.52 2.34 9.67
N ARG A 69 -14.22 3.21 8.92
CA ARG A 69 -14.24 3.16 7.44
C ARG A 69 -12.88 3.50 6.86
N VAL A 70 -12.22 4.51 7.41
CA VAL A 70 -10.85 4.89 7.04
C VAL A 70 -9.90 3.71 7.26
N ALA A 71 -9.97 3.06 8.42
CA ALA A 71 -9.13 1.91 8.74
C ALA A 71 -9.41 0.71 7.82
N ILE A 72 -10.67 0.42 7.50
CA ILE A 72 -11.05 -0.67 6.59
C ILE A 72 -10.53 -0.40 5.18
N ILE A 73 -10.69 0.82 4.65
CA ILE A 73 -10.24 1.17 3.31
C ILE A 73 -8.71 1.14 3.22
N ALA A 74 -8.03 1.84 4.13
CA ALA A 74 -6.57 1.87 4.17
C ALA A 74 -5.97 0.48 4.40
N GLY A 75 -6.54 -0.27 5.35
CA GLY A 75 -6.13 -1.65 5.65
C GLY A 75 -6.40 -2.62 4.50
N GLY A 76 -7.53 -2.49 3.80
CA GLY A 76 -7.86 -3.29 2.62
C GLY A 76 -6.89 -3.03 1.47
N LEU A 77 -6.60 -1.76 1.17
CA LEU A 77 -5.61 -1.39 0.16
C LEU A 77 -4.21 -1.94 0.50
N LEU A 78 -3.80 -1.82 1.76
CA LEU A 78 -2.54 -2.36 2.27
C LEU A 78 -2.49 -3.89 2.14
N ALA A 79 -3.54 -4.59 2.57
CA ALA A 79 -3.59 -6.04 2.55
C ALA A 79 -3.59 -6.60 1.12
N ILE A 80 -4.35 -5.99 0.20
CA ILE A 80 -4.41 -6.42 -1.20
C ILE A 80 -3.04 -6.22 -1.87
N HIS A 81 -2.49 -5.00 -1.83
CA HIS A 81 -1.23 -4.71 -2.53
C HIS A 81 -0.03 -5.35 -1.83
N GLY A 82 -0.01 -5.35 -0.50
CA GLY A 82 0.99 -6.07 0.28
C GLY A 82 0.93 -7.58 0.07
N GLY A 83 -0.28 -8.15 -0.05
CA GLY A 83 -0.48 -9.56 -0.38
C GLY A 83 0.05 -9.92 -1.77
N LEU A 84 -0.17 -9.07 -2.78
CA LEU A 84 0.40 -9.25 -4.13
C LEU A 84 1.93 -9.26 -4.10
N ILE A 85 2.53 -8.30 -3.37
CA ILE A 85 3.99 -8.23 -3.17
C ILE A 85 4.49 -9.49 -2.47
N ALA A 86 3.86 -9.88 -1.36
CA ALA A 86 4.24 -11.07 -0.60
C ALA A 86 4.13 -12.34 -1.44
N GLN A 87 3.09 -12.48 -2.27
CA GLN A 87 2.97 -13.62 -3.20
C GLN A 87 4.10 -13.63 -4.24
N LYS A 88 4.41 -12.49 -4.86
CA LYS A 88 5.47 -12.40 -5.87
C LYS A 88 6.83 -12.83 -5.30
N PHE A 89 7.19 -12.33 -4.12
CA PHE A 89 8.51 -12.62 -3.52
C PHE A 89 8.55 -13.92 -2.72
N GLY A 90 7.44 -14.35 -2.13
CA GLY A 90 7.32 -15.64 -1.45
C GLY A 90 7.31 -16.82 -2.42
N ALA A 91 6.63 -16.70 -3.56
CA ALA A 91 6.65 -17.74 -4.61
C ALA A 91 8.00 -17.84 -5.35
N THR A 92 8.86 -16.83 -5.22
CA THR A 92 10.23 -16.85 -5.78
C THR A 92 11.21 -17.64 -4.89
N GLN A 93 10.77 -18.15 -3.73
CA GLN A 93 11.56 -18.96 -2.82
C GLN A 93 11.17 -20.46 -2.88
N PRO A 94 11.52 -21.17 -3.97
CA PRO A 94 11.97 -22.56 -3.84
C PRO A 94 13.15 -22.92 -4.80
N ALA A 95 14.07 -23.75 -4.29
CA ALA A 95 15.21 -24.44 -4.96
C ALA A 95 16.63 -23.83 -4.88
N ALA A 96 17.05 -23.25 -3.75
CA ALA A 96 18.47 -23.00 -3.46
C ALA A 96 19.07 -23.94 -2.38
N THR A 97 18.36 -25.01 -1.98
CA THR A 97 18.76 -25.86 -0.83
C THR A 97 19.11 -27.32 -1.19
N GLU A 98 18.97 -27.78 -2.44
CA GLU A 98 19.17 -29.20 -2.78
C GLU A 98 20.33 -29.49 -3.76
N SER A 99 21.51 -28.90 -3.56
CA SER A 99 22.70 -29.22 -4.38
C SER A 99 24.00 -29.42 -3.56
N HIS A 100 23.89 -29.87 -2.31
CA HIS A 100 25.05 -30.31 -1.53
C HIS A 100 24.71 -31.53 -0.66
N ARG A 101 24.57 -32.69 -1.30
CA ARG A 101 24.84 -34.01 -0.71
C ARG A 101 25.45 -34.91 -1.77
#